data_AF-A0A401PSQ2-F1
#
_entry.id   AF-A0A401PSQ2-F1
#
_cell.length_a   1.000
_cell.length_b   1.000
_cell.length_c   1.000
_cell.angle_alpha   90.00
_cell.angle_beta   90.00
_cell.angle_gamma   90.00
#
_symmetry.space_group_name_H-M   'P 1'
#
loop_
_entity.id
_entity.type
_entity.pdbx_description
1 polymer ?
#
loop_
_entity_poly.entity_id
_entity_poly.type
_entity_poly.pdbx_seq_one_letter_code
_entity_poly.pdbx_strand_id
1 'polypeptide(L)'
;MVLLFNVSCLITVVFTCLIYIPLFYRLNIISTYEYISRRFGSAVKYLIVITFLTYMFIYLGIATYTPALALSEVTGINLWISIITTGSVCTLYTTLGGIKAVVWTDVFQICIMLAGLLALLIQGLIQVGGFEKVWRTAERGGRLNFFDFDPDPRRKHTFWTTVLGGTFVWIAIYSCNQAQVQRYLSCKSEKEAKKAIFLNWVAMLGLSVAACMCGLIMYAIYETCDPVQAKRINNSNQMTPLLVLDILAHIPGVPGLFIASAFSGTLSTISSGINAIAAVSVEDIIKPNWKSWEHFSESKKTLFTKLLAMTFGIWTMLLGGLTSLLDENLMQLMRSVDGLFLGPILGVFTLAALFPKSNGKGAFVGMVISSFLSMLFGVSSQMYPPDNRFTRKLPTSTSGCHLHNITVTSSTNVTSLLTTMETYPAPEKTVNILEAMASLSYGYYTPVGCLASIIIGLLVSMVTGGTKDVDESLIAPIYHTIHKFIFKKEPSAPLPESGIQLLESTPEKLFSTGHYPSSLQ
;
A
#
# COMPACT_ATOMS: atom_id res chain seq x y z
N MET A 1 14.36 4.05 -10.81
CA MET A 1 13.94 3.49 -9.51
C MET A 1 12.47 3.15 -9.40
N VAL A 2 11.53 4.01 -9.83
CA VAL A 2 10.06 3.74 -9.70
C VAL A 2 9.66 2.38 -10.28
N LEU A 3 10.28 1.94 -11.38
CA LEU A 3 10.01 0.61 -11.95
C LEU A 3 10.38 -0.57 -11.02
N LEU A 4 11.35 -0.42 -10.11
CA LEU A 4 11.68 -1.44 -9.11
C LEU A 4 10.51 -1.72 -8.16
N PHE A 5 9.58 -0.77 -8.03
CA PHE A 5 8.37 -0.97 -7.24
C PHE A 5 7.50 -2.11 -7.76
N ASN A 6 7.57 -2.44 -9.05
CA ASN A 6 6.89 -3.60 -9.62
C ASN A 6 7.47 -4.94 -9.12
N VAL A 7 8.75 -4.96 -8.74
CA VAL A 7 9.37 -6.11 -8.07
C VAL A 7 8.75 -6.29 -6.69
N SER A 8 8.58 -5.20 -5.95
CA SER A 8 7.87 -5.20 -4.66
C SER A 8 6.43 -5.71 -4.78
N CYS A 9 5.72 -5.28 -5.84
CA CYS A 9 4.38 -5.77 -6.14
C CYS A 9 4.36 -7.27 -6.47
N LEU A 10 5.34 -7.78 -7.23
CA LEU A 10 5.44 -9.21 -7.54
C LEU A 10 5.63 -10.03 -6.26
N ILE A 11 6.58 -9.62 -5.42
CA ILE A 11 6.83 -10.26 -4.11
C ILE A 11 5.53 -10.24 -3.29
N THR A 12 4.84 -9.10 -3.24
CA THR A 12 3.55 -8.98 -2.56
C THR A 12 2.52 -9.98 -3.06
N VAL A 13 2.33 -10.12 -4.37
CA VAL A 13 1.38 -11.08 -4.94
C VAL A 13 1.71 -12.50 -4.46
N VAL A 14 2.98 -12.88 -4.45
CA VAL A 14 3.41 -14.20 -3.96
C VAL A 14 3.04 -14.37 -2.49
N PHE A 15 3.39 -13.43 -1.61
CA PHE A 15 3.07 -13.53 -0.18
C PHE A 15 1.55 -13.56 0.08
N THR A 16 0.78 -12.70 -0.60
CA THR A 16 -0.68 -12.66 -0.45
C THR A 16 -1.35 -13.94 -0.93
N CYS A 17 -0.90 -14.52 -2.04
CA CYS A 17 -1.40 -15.79 -2.56
C CYS A 17 -1.04 -17.01 -1.69
N LEU A 18 0.08 -16.96 -0.97
CA LEU A 18 0.55 -18.07 -0.15
C LEU A 18 -0.01 -18.04 1.27
N ILE A 19 -0.17 -16.87 1.87
CA ILE A 19 -0.55 -16.70 3.28
C ILE A 19 -2.03 -16.35 3.41
N TYR A 20 -2.43 -15.20 2.87
CA TYR A 20 -3.68 -14.55 3.24
C TYR A 20 -4.90 -15.03 2.43
N ILE A 21 -4.78 -15.17 1.12
CA ILE A 21 -5.90 -15.66 0.27
C ILE A 21 -6.41 -17.03 0.73
N PRO A 22 -5.56 -18.07 0.91
CA PRO A 22 -6.03 -19.38 1.34
C PRO A 22 -6.68 -19.33 2.73
N LEU A 23 -6.16 -18.48 3.62
CA LEU A 23 -6.69 -18.30 4.97
C LEU A 23 -8.11 -17.71 4.92
N PHE A 24 -8.32 -16.62 4.18
CA PHE A 24 -9.63 -15.99 4.11
C PHE A 24 -10.69 -16.86 3.42
N TYR A 25 -10.31 -17.60 2.37
CA TYR A 25 -11.20 -18.55 1.70
C TYR A 25 -11.61 -19.72 2.59
N ARG A 26 -10.70 -20.24 3.43
CA ARG A 26 -11.02 -21.32 4.39
C ARG A 26 -12.01 -20.87 5.46
N LEU A 27 -11.87 -19.63 5.93
CA LEU A 27 -12.68 -19.10 7.04
C LEU A 27 -14.06 -18.59 6.61
N ASN A 28 -14.28 -18.42 5.29
CA ASN A 28 -15.51 -17.90 4.68
C ASN A 28 -16.04 -16.63 5.37
N ILE A 29 -15.12 -15.69 5.63
CA ILE A 29 -15.39 -14.42 6.31
C ILE A 29 -15.78 -13.35 5.31
N ILE A 30 -16.63 -12.41 5.73
CA ILE A 30 -16.98 -11.22 4.94
C ILE A 30 -16.01 -10.08 5.26
N SER A 31 -15.71 -9.88 6.54
CA SER A 31 -14.74 -8.90 7.03
C SER A 31 -13.45 -9.58 7.46
N THR A 32 -12.31 -9.02 7.04
CA THR A 32 -11.00 -9.47 7.51
C THR A 32 -10.81 -9.25 9.01
N TYR A 33 -11.56 -8.33 9.62
CA TYR A 33 -11.48 -8.05 11.05
C TYR A 33 -12.23 -9.09 11.88
N GLU A 34 -13.18 -9.82 11.29
CA GLU A 34 -13.80 -10.99 11.91
C GLU A 34 -12.75 -12.06 12.24
N TYR A 35 -11.81 -12.29 11.31
CA TYR A 35 -10.68 -13.19 11.54
C TYR A 35 -9.85 -12.78 12.78
N ILE A 36 -9.52 -11.50 12.90
CA ILE A 36 -8.80 -10.98 14.07
C ILE A 36 -9.62 -11.17 15.36
N SER A 37 -10.93 -10.95 15.30
CA SER A 37 -11.82 -11.17 16.44
C SER A 37 -11.82 -12.63 16.89
N ARG A 38 -11.87 -13.59 15.95
CA ARG A 38 -11.79 -15.02 16.25
C ARG A 38 -10.42 -15.40 16.83
N ARG A 39 -9.33 -14.74 16.39
CA ARG A 39 -7.95 -15.05 16.80
C ARG A 39 -7.48 -14.42 18.10
N PHE A 40 -7.84 -13.16 18.35
CA PHE A 40 -7.33 -12.35 19.46
C PHE A 40 -8.41 -11.69 20.31
N GLY A 41 -9.68 -11.81 19.92
CA GLY A 41 -10.82 -11.25 20.63
C GLY A 41 -11.21 -9.84 20.18
N SER A 42 -12.36 -9.38 20.70
CA SER A 42 -13.01 -8.13 20.26
C SER A 42 -12.19 -6.86 20.52
N ALA A 43 -11.37 -6.83 21.58
CA ALA A 43 -10.57 -5.65 21.92
C ALA A 43 -9.56 -5.31 20.80
N VAL A 44 -8.86 -6.34 20.28
CA VAL A 44 -7.91 -6.17 19.17
C VAL A 44 -8.65 -5.84 17.87
N LYS A 45 -9.81 -6.48 17.64
CA LYS A 45 -10.69 -6.15 16.50
C LYS A 45 -11.02 -4.65 16.47
N TYR A 46 -11.58 -4.08 17.54
CA TYR A 46 -11.99 -2.67 17.55
C TYR A 46 -10.81 -1.73 17.36
N LEU A 47 -9.64 -2.03 17.96
CA LEU A 47 -8.44 -1.23 17.76
C LEU A 47 -8.00 -1.17 16.29
N ILE A 48 -7.97 -2.32 15.61
CA ILE A 48 -7.65 -2.39 14.17
C ILE A 48 -8.70 -1.66 13.34
N VAL A 49 -9.99 -1.89 13.62
CA VAL A 49 -11.09 -1.28 12.86
C VAL A 49 -11.03 0.24 12.95
N ILE A 50 -10.83 0.81 14.14
CA ILE A 50 -10.70 2.27 14.32
C ILE A 50 -9.49 2.79 13.53
N THR A 51 -8.34 2.14 13.66
CA THR A 51 -7.10 2.52 12.95
C THR A 51 -7.28 2.47 11.43
N PHE A 52 -7.95 1.44 10.91
CA PHE A 52 -8.26 1.29 9.50
C PHE A 52 -9.24 2.36 9.00
N LEU A 53 -10.31 2.64 9.75
CA LEU A 53 -11.28 3.67 9.36
C LEU A 53 -10.60 5.04 9.30
N THR A 54 -9.79 5.39 10.31
CA THR A 54 -8.99 6.63 10.30
C THR A 54 -8.06 6.69 9.08
N TYR A 55 -7.33 5.62 8.79
CA TYR A 55 -6.49 5.52 7.59
C TYR A 55 -7.29 5.76 6.31
N MET A 56 -8.41 5.05 6.13
CA MET A 56 -9.20 5.12 4.91
C MET A 56 -9.80 6.51 4.71
N PHE A 57 -10.28 7.18 5.76
CA PHE A 57 -10.79 8.55 5.63
C PHE A 57 -9.71 9.52 5.14
N ILE A 58 -8.51 9.47 5.73
CA ILE A 58 -7.38 10.32 5.33
C ILE A 58 -6.96 10.00 3.89
N TYR A 59 -6.76 8.72 3.58
CA TYR A 59 -6.35 8.26 2.25
C TYR A 59 -7.35 8.69 1.16
N LEU A 60 -8.65 8.52 1.40
CA LEU A 60 -9.69 8.91 0.45
C LEU A 60 -9.83 10.43 0.31
N GLY A 61 -9.58 11.19 1.37
CA GLY A 61 -9.49 12.64 1.30
C GLY A 61 -8.39 13.10 0.34
N ILE A 62 -7.17 12.57 0.53
CA ILE A 62 -6.02 12.88 -0.35
C ILE A 62 -6.29 12.43 -1.79
N ALA A 63 -6.90 11.26 -1.97
CA ALA A 63 -7.28 10.77 -3.30
C ALA A 63 -8.27 11.71 -4.00
N THR A 64 -9.26 12.25 -3.27
CA THR A 64 -10.29 13.18 -3.80
C THR A 64 -9.69 14.49 -4.31
N TYR A 65 -8.62 14.97 -3.69
CA TYR A 65 -7.95 16.21 -4.07
C TYR A 65 -7.28 16.14 -5.46
N THR A 66 -6.70 14.99 -5.83
CA THR A 66 -5.89 14.84 -7.05
C THR A 66 -6.64 15.17 -8.36
N PRO A 67 -7.81 14.58 -8.66
CA PRO A 67 -8.55 14.89 -9.89
C PRO A 67 -9.18 16.29 -9.83
N ALA A 68 -9.51 16.79 -8.63
CA ALA A 68 -10.02 18.15 -8.45
C ALA A 68 -8.96 19.20 -8.79
N LEU A 69 -7.70 18.97 -8.40
CA LEU A 69 -6.57 19.79 -8.81
C LEU A 69 -6.41 19.76 -10.33
N ALA A 70 -6.38 18.58 -10.95
CA ALA A 70 -6.27 18.46 -12.40
C ALA A 70 -7.41 19.20 -13.14
N LEU A 71 -8.65 19.09 -12.66
CA LEU A 71 -9.80 19.80 -13.22
C LEU A 71 -9.64 21.32 -13.10
N SER A 72 -9.23 21.82 -11.93
CA SER A 72 -9.03 23.24 -11.66
C SER A 72 -7.96 23.83 -12.59
N GLU A 73 -6.84 23.13 -12.78
CA GLU A 73 -5.76 23.58 -13.66
C GLU A 73 -6.17 23.61 -15.14
N VAL A 74 -6.91 22.60 -15.61
CA VAL A 74 -7.28 22.50 -17.03
C VAL A 74 -8.46 23.41 -17.39
N THR A 75 -9.41 23.60 -16.49
CA THR A 75 -10.62 24.39 -16.76
C THR A 75 -10.55 25.82 -16.25
N GLY A 76 -9.60 26.13 -15.36
CA GLY A 76 -9.49 27.43 -14.68
C GLY A 76 -10.57 27.68 -13.62
N ILE A 77 -11.43 26.70 -13.30
CA ILE A 77 -12.43 26.86 -12.24
C ILE A 77 -11.76 26.81 -10.86
N ASN A 78 -12.39 27.43 -9.87
CA ASN A 78 -11.89 27.42 -8.50
C ASN A 78 -11.71 25.99 -7.97
N LEU A 79 -10.59 25.74 -7.28
CA LEU A 79 -10.22 24.45 -6.73
C LEU A 79 -11.27 23.89 -5.76
N TRP A 80 -11.87 24.72 -4.90
CA TRP A 80 -12.92 24.28 -3.98
C TRP A 80 -14.17 23.82 -4.71
N ILE A 81 -14.55 24.51 -5.79
CA ILE A 81 -15.66 24.09 -6.66
C ILE A 81 -15.33 22.74 -7.28
N SER A 82 -14.09 22.57 -7.78
CA SER A 82 -13.64 21.29 -8.35
C SER A 82 -13.74 20.15 -7.35
N ILE A 83 -13.36 20.37 -6.09
CA ILE A 83 -13.44 19.37 -5.01
C ILE A 83 -14.90 19.00 -4.74
N ILE A 84 -15.78 19.98 -4.57
CA ILE A 84 -17.21 19.76 -4.29
C ILE A 84 -17.86 19.00 -5.44
N THR A 85 -17.64 19.41 -6.69
CA THR A 85 -18.23 18.76 -7.87
C THR A 85 -17.73 17.32 -8.00
N THR A 86 -16.42 17.11 -7.92
CA THR A 86 -15.81 15.77 -8.06
C THR A 86 -16.27 14.83 -6.96
N GLY A 87 -16.24 15.30 -5.72
CA GLY A 87 -16.67 14.51 -4.57
C GLY A 87 -18.17 14.21 -4.57
N SER A 88 -19.00 15.15 -5.02
CA SER A 88 -20.45 14.96 -5.12
C SER A 88 -20.79 13.89 -6.15
N VAL A 89 -20.20 13.99 -7.35
CA VAL A 89 -20.36 12.96 -8.39
C VAL A 89 -19.92 11.61 -7.83
N CYS A 90 -18.76 11.55 -7.17
CA CYS A 90 -18.22 10.32 -6.61
C CYS A 90 -19.13 9.68 -5.54
N THR A 91 -19.63 10.50 -4.63
CA THR A 91 -20.47 10.06 -3.51
C THR A 91 -21.81 9.54 -4.02
N LEU A 92 -22.44 10.25 -4.97
CA LEU A 92 -23.75 9.89 -5.50
C LEU A 92 -23.73 8.53 -6.19
N TYR A 93 -22.78 8.29 -7.12
CA TYR A 93 -22.76 7.04 -7.85
C TYR A 93 -22.40 5.85 -6.95
N THR A 94 -21.50 6.04 -5.99
CA THR A 94 -21.10 4.99 -5.04
C THR A 94 -22.28 4.59 -4.15
N THR A 95 -23.06 5.57 -3.69
CA THR A 95 -24.24 5.34 -2.84
C THR A 95 -25.34 4.56 -3.58
N LEU A 96 -25.48 4.75 -4.89
CA LEU A 96 -26.53 4.11 -5.68
C LEU A 96 -26.18 2.66 -6.06
N GLY A 97 -24.91 2.38 -6.38
CA GLY A 97 -24.52 1.18 -7.11
C GLY A 97 -24.19 -0.08 -6.30
N GLY A 98 -23.69 0.05 -5.07
CA GLY A 98 -23.15 -1.09 -4.30
C GLY A 98 -21.96 -1.79 -4.99
N ILE A 99 -21.39 -2.82 -4.36
CA ILE A 99 -20.13 -3.44 -4.85
C ILE A 99 -20.21 -3.98 -6.29
N LYS A 100 -21.36 -4.53 -6.71
CA LYS A 100 -21.53 -5.06 -8.07
C LYS A 100 -21.46 -3.97 -9.14
N ALA A 101 -22.13 -2.84 -8.93
CA ALA A 101 -22.07 -1.74 -9.89
C ALA A 101 -20.68 -1.10 -9.88
N VAL A 102 -20.05 -0.96 -8.71
CA VAL A 102 -18.68 -0.44 -8.59
C VAL A 102 -17.70 -1.26 -9.43
N VAL A 103 -17.77 -2.60 -9.36
CA VAL A 103 -16.91 -3.47 -10.18
C VAL A 103 -17.17 -3.27 -11.69
N TRP A 104 -18.42 -3.13 -12.12
CA TRP A 104 -18.73 -2.88 -13.53
C TRP A 104 -18.24 -1.50 -14.00
N THR A 105 -18.39 -0.45 -13.18
CA THR A 105 -17.88 0.87 -13.52
C THR A 105 -16.36 0.87 -13.62
N ASP A 106 -15.66 0.14 -12.75
CA ASP A 106 -14.21 0.02 -12.77
C ASP A 106 -13.71 -0.60 -14.10
N VAL A 107 -14.45 -1.56 -14.67
CA VAL A 107 -14.11 -2.17 -15.97
C VAL A 107 -14.10 -1.11 -17.09
N PHE A 108 -15.12 -0.26 -17.14
CA PHE A 108 -15.17 0.83 -18.13
C PHE A 108 -14.11 1.91 -17.86
N GLN A 109 -13.86 2.22 -16.60
CA GLN A 109 -12.88 3.23 -16.17
C GLN A 109 -11.44 2.84 -16.54
N ILE A 110 -11.10 1.55 -16.52
CA ILE A 110 -9.77 1.08 -16.98
C ILE A 110 -9.54 1.44 -18.45
N CYS A 111 -10.56 1.30 -19.31
CA CYS A 111 -10.43 1.65 -20.74
C CYS A 111 -10.19 3.16 -20.92
N ILE A 112 -10.93 4.00 -20.19
CA ILE A 112 -10.79 5.47 -20.25
C ILE A 112 -9.41 5.89 -19.72
N MET A 113 -8.97 5.30 -18.63
CA MET A 113 -7.66 5.55 -18.03
C MET A 113 -6.51 5.20 -18.99
N LEU A 114 -6.60 4.04 -19.66
CA LEU A 114 -5.62 3.63 -20.67
C LEU A 114 -5.63 4.58 -21.87
N ALA A 115 -6.81 4.97 -22.37
CA ALA A 115 -6.93 5.88 -23.50
C ALA A 115 -6.29 7.25 -23.23
N GLY A 116 -6.56 7.86 -22.06
CA GLY A 116 -5.96 9.14 -21.69
C GLY A 116 -4.44 9.06 -21.49
N LEU A 117 -3.95 7.99 -20.87
CA LEU A 117 -2.52 7.78 -20.69
C LEU A 117 -1.80 7.55 -22.02
N LEU A 118 -2.38 6.77 -22.94
CA LEU A 118 -1.83 6.55 -24.27
C LEU A 118 -1.84 7.82 -25.11
N ALA A 119 -2.91 8.63 -25.05
CA ALA A 119 -2.98 9.90 -25.76
C ALA A 119 -1.84 10.85 -25.32
N LEU A 120 -1.60 10.95 -24.01
CA LEU A 120 -0.51 11.74 -23.45
C LEU A 120 0.87 11.22 -23.90
N LEU A 121 1.06 9.90 -23.87
CA LEU A 121 2.32 9.26 -24.26
C LEU A 121 2.62 9.45 -25.75
N ILE A 122 1.65 9.21 -26.63
CA ILE A 122 1.81 9.34 -28.08
C ILE A 122 2.13 10.79 -28.44
N GLN A 123 1.32 11.75 -27.97
CA GLN A 123 1.54 13.16 -28.29
C GLN A 123 2.87 13.67 -27.72
N GLY A 124 3.19 13.26 -26.49
CA GLY A 124 4.46 13.62 -25.85
C GLY A 124 5.68 13.12 -26.62
N LEU A 125 5.63 11.89 -27.15
CA LEU A 125 6.69 11.35 -28.00
C LEU A 125 6.83 12.15 -29.31
N ILE A 126 5.72 12.52 -29.95
CA ILE A 126 5.74 13.33 -31.18
C ILE A 126 6.39 14.68 -30.91
N GLN A 127 6.00 15.37 -29.84
CA GLN A 127 6.52 16.71 -29.48
C GLN A 127 8.02 16.72 -29.20
N VAL A 128 8.55 15.70 -28.53
CA VAL A 128 9.99 15.61 -28.28
C VAL A 128 10.77 15.25 -29.55
N GLY A 129 10.16 14.51 -30.47
CA GLY A 129 10.78 14.00 -31.70
C GLY A 129 11.16 12.52 -31.63
N GLY A 130 10.41 11.72 -30.86
CA GLY A 130 10.55 10.27 -30.77
C GLY A 130 11.14 9.75 -29.46
N PHE A 131 11.01 8.45 -29.25
CA PHE A 131 11.46 7.75 -28.03
C PHE A 131 12.97 7.89 -27.80
N GLU A 132 13.78 7.77 -28.85
CA GLU A 132 15.23 7.82 -28.73
C GLU A 132 15.72 9.15 -28.13
N LYS A 133 15.11 10.26 -28.55
CA LYS A 133 15.48 11.58 -28.03
C LYS A 133 15.05 11.76 -26.58
N VAL A 134 13.87 11.27 -26.19
CA VAL A 134 13.44 11.23 -24.78
C VAL A 134 14.44 10.44 -23.94
N TRP A 135 14.85 9.27 -24.41
CA TRP A 135 15.78 8.40 -23.70
C TRP A 135 17.16 9.05 -23.53
N ARG A 136 17.75 9.57 -24.61
CA ARG A 136 19.06 10.27 -24.57
C ARG A 136 19.02 11.50 -23.67
N THR A 137 17.95 12.30 -23.72
CA THR A 137 17.76 13.45 -22.83
C THR A 137 17.67 13.02 -21.37
N ALA A 138 16.89 11.98 -21.07
CA ALA A 138 16.78 11.43 -19.71
C ALA A 138 18.11 10.87 -19.19
N GLU A 139 18.90 10.23 -20.06
CA GLU A 139 20.23 9.72 -19.74
C GLU A 139 21.20 10.86 -19.41
N ARG A 140 21.28 11.89 -20.27
CA ARG A 140 22.08 13.10 -20.03
C ARG A 140 21.70 13.80 -18.74
N GLY A 141 20.39 13.84 -18.44
CA GLY A 141 19.85 14.38 -17.20
C GLY A 141 20.03 13.50 -15.97
N GLY A 142 20.68 12.34 -16.07
CA GLY A 142 20.91 11.41 -14.95
C GLY A 142 19.64 10.77 -14.38
N ARG A 143 18.52 10.78 -15.12
CA ARG A 143 17.20 10.31 -14.64
C ARG A 143 16.99 8.81 -14.84
N LEU A 144 17.82 8.17 -15.65
CA LEU A 144 17.82 6.73 -15.89
C LEU A 144 18.59 5.95 -14.81
N ASN A 145 18.43 6.32 -13.54
CA ASN A 145 19.00 5.57 -12.43
C ASN A 145 18.05 4.43 -12.02
N PHE A 146 18.35 3.22 -12.49
CA PHE A 146 17.59 2.03 -12.16
C PHE A 146 17.98 1.44 -10.82
N PHE A 147 19.28 1.38 -10.52
CA PHE A 147 19.82 0.65 -9.37
C PHE A 147 20.75 1.54 -8.54
N ASP A 148 20.24 1.97 -7.39
CA ASP A 148 21.03 2.66 -6.36
C ASP A 148 20.99 1.81 -5.10
N PHE A 149 22.09 1.13 -4.81
CA PHE A 149 22.21 0.17 -3.71
C PHE A 149 22.70 0.80 -2.40
N ASP A 150 22.67 2.13 -2.29
CA ASP A 150 23.04 2.84 -1.08
C ASP A 150 22.19 2.36 0.12
N PRO A 151 22.81 1.79 1.16
CA PRO A 151 22.10 1.24 2.31
C PRO A 151 21.67 2.31 3.31
N ASP A 152 22.03 3.58 3.14
CA ASP A 152 21.67 4.64 4.09
C ASP A 152 20.12 4.79 4.17
N PRO A 153 19.51 4.50 5.33
CA PRO A 153 18.06 4.44 5.47
C PRO A 153 17.38 5.83 5.39
N ARG A 154 18.18 6.90 5.41
CA ARG A 154 17.71 8.30 5.28
C ARG A 154 17.46 8.69 3.83
N ARG A 155 18.00 7.93 2.88
CA ARG A 155 17.76 8.19 1.46
C ARG A 155 16.33 7.82 1.09
N LYS A 156 15.60 8.77 0.52
CA LYS A 156 14.17 8.60 0.19
C LYS A 156 13.95 7.41 -0.75
N HIS A 157 14.71 7.36 -1.84
CA HIS A 157 14.59 6.33 -2.87
C HIS A 157 15.94 5.67 -3.12
N THR A 158 16.03 4.39 -2.74
CA THR A 158 17.11 3.46 -3.09
C THR A 158 16.48 2.11 -3.44
N PHE A 159 17.29 1.14 -3.89
CA PHE A 159 16.85 -0.23 -4.09
C PHE A 159 16.19 -0.78 -2.81
N TRP A 160 16.81 -0.57 -1.65
CA TRP A 160 16.32 -1.07 -0.37
C TRP A 160 15.01 -0.41 0.06
N THR A 161 14.93 0.92 0.00
CA THR A 161 13.70 1.63 0.44
C THR A 161 12.53 1.32 -0.48
N THR A 162 12.79 1.12 -1.77
CA THR A 162 11.75 0.83 -2.78
C THR A 162 11.31 -0.62 -2.75
N VAL A 163 12.25 -1.57 -2.68
CA VAL A 163 11.96 -3.01 -2.67
C VAL A 163 11.41 -3.44 -1.32
N LEU A 164 12.16 -3.24 -0.23
CA LEU A 164 11.71 -3.65 1.11
C LEU A 164 10.52 -2.82 1.57
N GLY A 165 10.65 -1.49 1.53
CA GLY A 165 9.57 -0.59 1.95
C GLY A 165 8.30 -0.74 1.11
N GLY A 166 8.46 -0.84 -0.22
CA GLY A 166 7.35 -1.10 -1.12
C GLY A 166 6.66 -2.43 -0.85
N THR A 167 7.42 -3.50 -0.55
CA THR A 167 6.85 -4.83 -0.31
C THR A 167 5.94 -4.84 0.91
N PHE A 168 6.36 -4.25 2.03
CA PHE A 168 5.53 -4.21 3.24
C PHE A 168 4.25 -3.38 3.04
N VAL A 169 4.34 -2.22 2.37
CA VAL A 169 3.15 -1.41 2.08
C VAL A 169 2.17 -2.18 1.21
N TRP A 170 2.65 -2.77 0.12
CA TRP A 170 1.77 -3.47 -0.81
C TRP A 170 1.19 -4.74 -0.22
N ILE A 171 1.95 -5.50 0.58
CA ILE A 171 1.38 -6.61 1.35
C ILE A 171 0.24 -6.08 2.22
N ALA A 172 0.44 -5.02 3.00
CA ALA A 172 -0.63 -4.47 3.82
C ALA A 172 -1.87 -4.05 3.01
N ILE A 173 -1.68 -3.40 1.85
CA ILE A 173 -2.79 -3.02 0.95
C ILE A 173 -3.50 -4.27 0.40
N TYR A 174 -2.77 -5.31 0.01
CA TYR A 174 -3.36 -6.48 -0.64
C TYR A 174 -3.94 -7.47 0.38
N SER A 175 -3.38 -7.58 1.58
CA SER A 175 -3.80 -8.57 2.58
C SER A 175 -4.75 -8.03 3.63
N CYS A 176 -4.62 -6.75 4.01
CA CYS A 176 -5.32 -6.19 5.16
C CYS A 176 -6.35 -5.13 4.77
N ASN A 177 -6.23 -4.49 3.60
CA ASN A 177 -7.21 -3.49 3.17
C ASN A 177 -8.50 -4.18 2.72
N GLN A 178 -9.60 -3.88 3.42
CA GLN A 178 -10.90 -4.47 3.13
C GLN A 178 -11.37 -4.23 1.68
N ALA A 179 -11.03 -3.10 1.06
CA ALA A 179 -11.40 -2.81 -0.33
C ALA A 179 -10.80 -3.83 -1.32
N GLN A 180 -9.58 -4.30 -1.06
CA GLN A 180 -8.92 -5.32 -1.89
C GLN A 180 -9.40 -6.72 -1.55
N VAL A 181 -9.49 -7.06 -0.26
CA VAL A 181 -9.89 -8.40 0.15
C VAL A 181 -11.32 -8.74 -0.27
N GLN A 182 -12.24 -7.76 -0.26
CA GLN A 182 -13.59 -7.94 -0.78
C GLN A 182 -13.64 -8.40 -2.24
N ARG A 183 -12.71 -7.89 -3.09
CA ARG A 183 -12.63 -8.28 -4.50
C ARG A 183 -12.22 -9.73 -4.64
N TYR A 184 -11.28 -10.19 -3.80
CA TYR A 184 -10.86 -11.59 -3.81
C TYR A 184 -11.99 -12.51 -3.36
N LEU A 185 -12.66 -12.18 -2.26
CA LEU A 185 -13.77 -12.99 -1.73
C LEU A 185 -15.00 -13.02 -2.65
N SER A 186 -15.09 -12.11 -3.60
CA SER A 186 -16.14 -12.10 -4.64
C SER A 186 -15.84 -13.07 -5.80
N CYS A 187 -14.63 -13.64 -5.89
CA CYS A 187 -14.30 -14.66 -6.89
C CYS A 187 -14.83 -16.03 -6.48
N LYS A 188 -15.24 -16.86 -7.46
CA LYS A 188 -15.92 -18.14 -7.19
C LYS A 188 -15.03 -19.16 -6.48
N SER A 189 -13.72 -19.07 -6.66
CA SER A 189 -12.76 -19.99 -6.06
C SER A 189 -11.44 -19.31 -5.71
N GLU A 190 -10.71 -19.90 -4.77
CA GLU A 190 -9.36 -19.48 -4.38
C GLU A 190 -8.42 -19.40 -5.61
N LYS A 191 -8.52 -20.35 -6.54
CA LYS A 191 -7.72 -20.37 -7.77
C LYS A 191 -8.03 -19.17 -8.68
N GLU A 192 -9.29 -18.79 -8.79
CA GLU A 192 -9.70 -17.61 -9.56
C GLU A 192 -9.21 -16.32 -8.90
N ALA A 193 -9.31 -16.20 -7.57
CA ALA A 193 -8.76 -15.05 -6.85
C ALA A 193 -7.24 -14.90 -7.06
N LYS A 194 -6.49 -16.02 -7.03
CA LYS A 194 -5.04 -16.04 -7.32
C LYS A 194 -4.72 -15.65 -8.77
N LYS A 195 -5.57 -16.01 -9.73
CA LYS A 195 -5.43 -15.55 -11.12
C LYS A 195 -5.73 -14.05 -11.25
N ALA A 196 -6.77 -13.57 -10.57
CA ALA A 196 -7.19 -12.16 -10.61
C ALA A 196 -6.10 -11.22 -10.06
N ILE A 197 -5.50 -11.57 -8.92
CA ILE A 197 -4.41 -10.79 -8.31
C ILE A 197 -3.13 -10.81 -9.16
N PHE A 198 -2.83 -11.93 -9.84
CA PHE A 198 -1.72 -12.00 -10.79
C PHE A 198 -1.97 -11.13 -12.02
N LEU A 199 -3.19 -11.18 -12.59
CA LEU A 199 -3.57 -10.31 -13.71
C LEU A 199 -3.48 -8.83 -13.32
N ASN A 200 -3.88 -8.48 -12.10
CA ASN A 200 -3.74 -7.13 -11.57
C ASN A 200 -2.28 -6.66 -11.53
N TRP A 201 -1.33 -7.54 -11.15
CA TRP A 201 0.09 -7.22 -11.22
C TRP A 201 0.58 -6.95 -12.64
N VAL A 202 0.16 -7.76 -13.63
CA VAL A 202 0.50 -7.53 -15.05
C VAL A 202 -0.05 -6.19 -15.54
N ALA A 203 -1.31 -5.88 -15.23
CA ALA A 203 -1.92 -4.60 -15.60
C ALA A 203 -1.19 -3.42 -14.93
N MET A 204 -0.82 -3.58 -13.66
CA MET A 204 -0.07 -2.55 -12.93
C MET A 204 1.32 -2.33 -13.48
N LEU A 205 2.01 -3.38 -13.92
CA LEU A 205 3.30 -3.27 -14.59
C LEU A 205 3.19 -2.39 -15.85
N GLY A 206 2.20 -2.66 -16.71
CA GLY A 206 1.98 -1.87 -17.94
C GLY A 206 1.68 -0.40 -17.65
N LEU A 207 0.76 -0.13 -16.71
CA LEU A 207 0.41 1.23 -16.31
C LEU A 207 1.59 1.98 -15.69
N SER A 208 2.39 1.31 -14.86
CA SER A 208 3.57 1.89 -14.22
C SER A 208 4.64 2.29 -15.24
N VAL A 209 4.88 1.43 -16.24
CA VAL A 209 5.83 1.70 -17.33
C VAL A 209 5.37 2.91 -18.14
N ALA A 210 4.11 2.94 -18.56
CA ALA A 210 3.55 4.06 -19.30
C ALA A 210 3.60 5.37 -18.50
N ALA A 211 3.26 5.35 -17.20
CA ALA A 211 3.35 6.52 -16.33
C ALA A 211 4.80 7.03 -16.17
N CYS A 212 5.77 6.12 -15.98
CA CYS A 212 7.19 6.48 -15.93
C CYS A 212 7.65 7.13 -17.24
N MET A 213 7.23 6.59 -18.38
CA MET A 213 7.53 7.16 -19.69
C MET A 213 6.96 8.57 -19.86
N CYS A 214 5.72 8.82 -19.42
CA CYS A 214 5.15 10.17 -19.37
C CYS A 214 5.97 11.12 -18.49
N GLY A 215 6.51 10.65 -17.36
CA GLY A 215 7.43 11.44 -16.52
C GLY A 215 8.76 11.77 -17.21
N LEU A 216 9.32 10.85 -18.00
CA LEU A 216 10.52 11.11 -18.79
C LEU A 216 10.27 12.10 -19.94
N ILE A 217 9.12 11.97 -20.62
CA ILE A 217 8.66 12.92 -21.64
C ILE A 217 8.51 14.32 -21.04
N MET A 218 7.85 14.41 -19.88
CA MET A 218 7.69 15.67 -19.16
C MET A 218 9.04 16.34 -18.89
N TYR A 219 10.02 15.55 -18.43
CA TYR A 219 11.37 16.07 -18.25
C TYR A 219 11.99 16.51 -19.58
N ALA A 220 11.89 15.72 -20.65
CA ALA A 220 12.50 16.05 -21.93
C ALA A 220 11.92 17.35 -22.53
N ILE A 221 10.65 17.67 -22.26
CA ILE A 221 10.01 18.92 -22.67
C ILE A 221 10.49 20.10 -21.81
N TYR A 222 10.62 19.90 -20.49
CA TYR A 222 10.96 20.96 -19.54
C TYR A 222 12.43 20.99 -19.10
N GLU A 223 13.34 20.29 -19.80
CA GLU A 223 14.75 20.20 -19.42
C GLU A 223 15.43 21.59 -19.37
N THR A 224 15.11 22.45 -20.34
CA THR A 224 15.70 23.78 -20.49
C THR A 224 14.94 24.87 -19.73
N CYS A 225 13.67 24.62 -19.41
CA CYS A 225 12.84 25.54 -18.67
C CYS A 225 11.96 24.80 -17.66
N ASP A 226 12.41 24.76 -16.41
CA ASP A 226 11.64 24.25 -15.29
C ASP A 226 10.45 25.17 -14.98
N PRO A 227 9.20 24.72 -15.19
CA PRO A 227 8.02 25.55 -15.00
C PRO A 227 7.77 25.92 -13.53
N VAL A 228 8.27 25.14 -12.57
CA VAL A 228 8.15 25.45 -11.13
C VAL A 228 9.09 26.61 -10.78
N GLN A 229 10.35 26.53 -11.19
CA GLN A 229 11.33 27.59 -10.92
C GLN A 229 11.02 28.87 -11.71
N ALA A 230 10.49 28.72 -12.93
CA ALA A 230 10.01 29.83 -13.74
C ALA A 230 8.72 30.48 -13.22
N LYS A 231 8.13 29.96 -12.12
CA LYS A 231 6.86 30.40 -11.54
C LYS A 231 5.68 30.37 -12.53
N ARG A 232 5.71 29.46 -13.52
CA ARG A 232 4.53 29.16 -14.35
C ARG A 232 3.48 28.38 -13.54
N ILE A 233 3.94 27.61 -12.56
CA ILE A 233 3.11 26.86 -11.62
C ILE A 233 3.66 27.02 -10.20
N ASN A 234 2.78 26.92 -9.20
CA ASN A 234 3.15 27.10 -7.80
C ASN A 234 3.55 25.78 -7.13
N ASN A 235 2.97 24.66 -7.59
CA ASN A 235 3.15 23.36 -6.95
C ASN A 235 3.54 22.28 -7.97
N SER A 236 4.48 21.41 -7.60
CA SER A 236 4.88 20.23 -8.38
C SER A 236 3.71 19.30 -8.75
N ASN A 237 2.63 19.30 -7.97
CA ASN A 237 1.42 18.52 -8.25
C ASN A 237 0.70 18.98 -9.53
N GLN A 238 0.97 20.21 -10.01
CA GLN A 238 0.39 20.81 -11.23
C GLN A 238 1.19 20.47 -12.51
N MET A 239 2.32 19.77 -12.41
CA MET A 239 3.19 19.46 -13.55
C MET A 239 2.48 18.66 -14.66
N THR A 240 1.72 17.61 -14.29
CA THR A 240 1.03 16.77 -15.29
C THR A 240 -0.13 17.51 -15.97
N PRO A 241 -1.02 18.21 -15.25
CA PRO A 241 -2.02 19.08 -15.88
C PRO A 241 -1.40 20.14 -16.80
N LEU A 242 -0.31 20.80 -16.37
CA LEU A 242 0.40 21.78 -17.20
C LEU A 242 0.91 21.16 -18.50
N LEU A 243 1.54 19.98 -18.41
CA LEU A 243 2.02 19.26 -19.58
C LEU A 243 0.89 19.00 -20.57
N VAL A 244 -0.25 18.52 -20.08
CA VAL A 244 -1.42 18.25 -20.92
C VAL A 244 -1.88 19.51 -21.65
N LEU A 245 -1.94 20.66 -20.97
CA LEU A 245 -2.28 21.92 -21.62
C LEU A 245 -1.24 22.31 -22.67
N ASP A 246 0.06 22.24 -22.33
CA ASP A 246 1.14 22.63 -23.24
C ASP A 246 1.18 21.75 -24.52
N ILE A 247 0.90 20.44 -24.42
CA ILE A 247 1.03 19.53 -25.58
C ILE A 247 -0.27 19.10 -26.24
N LEU A 248 -1.43 19.19 -25.57
CA LEU A 248 -2.71 18.68 -26.07
C LEU A 248 -3.79 19.75 -26.26
N ALA A 249 -3.61 20.99 -25.79
CA ALA A 249 -4.65 22.02 -25.88
C ALA A 249 -5.07 22.35 -27.33
N HIS A 250 -4.18 22.17 -28.29
CA HIS A 250 -4.47 22.40 -29.71
C HIS A 250 -5.39 21.33 -30.35
N ILE A 251 -5.58 20.17 -29.70
CA ILE A 251 -6.45 19.10 -30.19
C ILE A 251 -7.76 19.12 -29.38
N PRO A 252 -8.87 19.61 -29.94
CA PRO A 252 -10.12 19.72 -29.20
C PRO A 252 -10.59 18.34 -28.68
N GLY A 253 -11.02 18.31 -27.42
CA GLY A 253 -11.51 17.10 -26.75
C GLY A 253 -10.44 16.26 -26.04
N VAL A 254 -9.17 16.29 -26.45
CA VAL A 254 -8.12 15.43 -25.85
C VAL A 254 -7.69 15.86 -24.43
N PRO A 255 -7.60 17.16 -24.09
CA PRO A 255 -7.43 17.58 -22.70
C PRO A 255 -8.58 17.08 -21.81
N GLY A 256 -9.80 17.05 -22.34
CA GLY A 256 -10.97 16.47 -21.65
C GLY A 256 -10.83 14.96 -21.43
N LEU A 257 -10.26 14.23 -22.38
CA LEU A 257 -9.94 12.80 -22.23
C LEU A 257 -8.90 12.57 -21.11
N PHE A 258 -7.89 13.44 -20.97
CA PHE A 258 -6.95 13.36 -19.85
C PHE A 258 -7.64 13.55 -18.50
N ILE A 259 -8.50 14.56 -18.38
CA ILE A 259 -9.29 14.78 -17.17
C ILE A 259 -10.18 13.57 -16.89
N ALA A 260 -10.88 13.04 -17.90
CA ALA A 260 -11.71 11.84 -17.75
C ALA A 260 -10.90 10.62 -17.28
N SER A 261 -9.66 10.46 -17.76
CA SER A 261 -8.72 9.42 -17.32
C SER A 261 -8.31 9.59 -15.86
N ALA A 262 -7.93 10.80 -15.44
CA ALA A 262 -7.58 11.10 -14.05
C ALA A 262 -8.76 10.84 -13.11
N PHE A 263 -9.96 11.28 -13.50
CA PHE A 263 -11.19 11.01 -12.76
C PHE A 263 -11.48 9.51 -12.69
N SER A 264 -11.34 8.77 -13.79
CA SER A 264 -11.60 7.33 -13.83
C SER A 264 -10.75 6.56 -12.80
N GLY A 265 -9.44 6.88 -12.72
CA GLY A 265 -8.54 6.27 -11.73
C GLY A 265 -8.96 6.60 -10.28
N THR A 266 -9.22 7.87 -9.99
CA THR A 266 -9.60 8.29 -8.63
C THR A 266 -10.99 7.80 -8.23
N LEU A 267 -11.98 7.86 -9.13
CA LEU A 267 -13.34 7.42 -8.88
C LEU A 267 -13.35 5.93 -8.49
N SER A 268 -12.62 5.06 -9.20
CA SER A 268 -12.51 3.62 -8.86
C SER A 268 -11.97 3.39 -7.44
N THR A 269 -11.04 4.24 -7.00
CA THR A 269 -10.40 4.17 -5.68
C THR A 269 -11.36 4.63 -4.59
N ILE A 270 -12.02 5.78 -4.79
CA ILE A 270 -12.93 6.34 -3.79
C ILE A 270 -14.18 5.48 -3.63
N SER A 271 -14.77 4.98 -4.70
CA SER A 271 -15.96 4.14 -4.59
C SER A 271 -15.70 2.83 -3.87
N SER A 272 -14.60 2.15 -4.22
CA SER A 272 -14.16 0.93 -3.54
C SER A 272 -13.85 1.20 -2.06
N GLY A 273 -13.21 2.34 -1.77
CA GLY A 273 -12.89 2.74 -0.40
C GLY A 273 -14.13 3.06 0.43
N ILE A 274 -15.08 3.85 -0.08
CA ILE A 274 -16.35 4.19 0.58
C ILE A 274 -17.16 2.91 0.84
N ASN A 275 -17.23 2.00 -0.14
CA ASN A 275 -17.91 0.72 0.05
C ASN A 275 -17.22 -0.13 1.13
N ALA A 276 -15.89 -0.13 1.18
CA ALA A 276 -15.14 -0.86 2.21
C ALA A 276 -15.39 -0.32 3.61
N ILE A 277 -15.30 1.00 3.83
CA ILE A 277 -15.57 1.60 5.14
C ILE A 277 -17.04 1.44 5.56
N ALA A 278 -17.99 1.50 4.63
CA ALA A 278 -19.40 1.21 4.88
C ALA A 278 -19.60 -0.25 5.32
N ALA A 279 -18.99 -1.20 4.60
CA ALA A 279 -19.05 -2.62 4.95
C ALA A 279 -18.43 -2.90 6.32
N VAL A 280 -17.25 -2.35 6.62
CA VAL A 280 -16.58 -2.52 7.93
C VAL A 280 -17.41 -1.92 9.06
N SER A 281 -17.99 -0.74 8.85
CA SER A 281 -18.84 -0.11 9.85
C SER A 281 -20.09 -0.96 10.15
N VAL A 282 -20.71 -1.52 9.11
CA VAL A 282 -21.88 -2.40 9.28
C VAL A 282 -21.50 -3.72 9.94
N GLU A 283 -20.52 -4.44 9.41
CA GLU A 283 -20.16 -5.79 9.86
C GLU A 283 -19.45 -5.80 11.23
N ASP A 284 -18.54 -4.85 11.48
CA ASP A 284 -17.64 -4.93 12.63
C ASP A 284 -18.05 -4.05 13.81
N ILE A 285 -18.84 -2.99 13.57
CA ILE A 285 -19.29 -2.03 14.59
C ILE A 285 -20.79 -2.17 14.85
N ILE A 286 -21.62 -2.06 13.81
CA ILE A 286 -23.08 -1.97 13.96
C ILE A 286 -23.69 -3.33 14.30
N LYS A 287 -23.48 -4.35 13.47
CA LYS A 287 -24.04 -5.70 13.70
C LYS A 287 -23.74 -6.24 15.10
N PRO A 288 -22.48 -6.18 15.60
CA PRO A 288 -22.16 -6.75 16.91
C PRO A 288 -22.75 -5.94 18.08
N ASN A 289 -22.95 -4.63 17.91
CA ASN A 289 -23.35 -3.74 19.01
C ASN A 289 -24.86 -3.42 18.99
N TRP A 290 -25.55 -3.60 17.86
CA TRP A 290 -26.97 -3.30 17.70
C TRP A 290 -27.77 -4.58 17.47
N LYS A 291 -28.24 -5.20 18.57
CA LYS A 291 -28.98 -6.46 18.56
C LYS A 291 -30.21 -6.47 17.62
N SER A 292 -30.92 -5.34 17.50
CA SER A 292 -32.08 -5.23 16.62
C SER A 292 -31.75 -5.17 15.12
N TRP A 293 -30.47 -5.09 14.74
CA TRP A 293 -30.06 -4.99 13.34
C TRP A 293 -30.57 -6.17 12.50
N GLU A 294 -30.53 -7.38 13.04
CA GLU A 294 -30.98 -8.59 12.34
C GLU A 294 -32.48 -8.54 12.02
N HIS A 295 -33.28 -7.91 12.89
CA HIS A 295 -34.73 -7.80 12.75
C HIS A 295 -35.17 -6.70 11.77
N PHE A 296 -34.26 -5.85 11.28
CA PHE A 296 -34.63 -4.88 10.25
C PHE A 296 -34.89 -5.57 8.91
N SER A 297 -35.88 -5.07 8.18
CA SER A 297 -36.12 -5.46 6.78
C SER A 297 -34.90 -5.12 5.91
N GLU A 298 -34.63 -5.94 4.89
CA GLU A 298 -33.52 -5.73 3.94
C GLU A 298 -33.55 -4.35 3.28
N SER A 299 -34.73 -3.79 3.01
CA SER A 299 -34.87 -2.43 2.47
C SER A 299 -34.36 -1.37 3.45
N LYS A 300 -34.59 -1.54 4.77
CA LYS A 300 -34.10 -0.63 5.80
C LYS A 300 -32.59 -0.76 6.00
N LYS A 301 -32.05 -1.99 6.01
CA LYS A 301 -30.60 -2.24 6.07
C LYS A 301 -29.87 -1.61 4.87
N THR A 302 -30.45 -1.76 3.68
CA THR A 302 -29.93 -1.17 2.44
C THR A 302 -29.97 0.36 2.52
N LEU A 303 -31.11 0.95 2.90
CA LEU A 303 -31.23 2.40 3.05
C LEU A 303 -30.21 2.95 4.06
N PHE A 304 -30.05 2.28 5.20
CA PHE A 304 -29.10 2.68 6.23
C PHE A 304 -27.65 2.63 5.70
N THR A 305 -27.28 1.54 5.03
CA THR A 305 -25.93 1.40 4.44
C THR A 305 -25.66 2.45 3.36
N LYS A 306 -26.67 2.80 2.56
CA LYS A 306 -26.58 3.90 1.58
C LYS A 306 -26.41 5.26 2.25
N LEU A 307 -27.18 5.54 3.29
CA LEU A 307 -27.03 6.79 4.05
C LEU A 307 -25.63 6.91 4.68
N LEU A 308 -25.10 5.80 5.19
CA LEU A 308 -23.75 5.73 5.74
C LEU A 308 -22.68 5.97 4.68
N ALA A 309 -22.82 5.38 3.49
CA ALA A 309 -21.91 5.63 2.37
C ALA A 309 -21.95 7.12 1.94
N MET A 310 -23.14 7.74 1.96
CA MET A 310 -23.31 9.16 1.66
C MET A 310 -22.61 10.05 2.68
N THR A 311 -22.77 9.79 3.98
CA THR A 311 -22.10 10.58 5.03
C THR A 311 -20.59 10.43 4.94
N PHE A 312 -20.09 9.23 4.68
CA PHE A 312 -18.67 8.99 4.47
C PHE A 312 -18.12 9.71 3.23
N GLY A 313 -18.88 9.73 2.13
CA GLY A 313 -18.53 10.54 0.96
C GLY A 313 -18.38 12.02 1.30
N ILE A 314 -19.33 12.59 2.05
CA ILE A 314 -19.25 13.98 2.54
C ILE A 314 -18.01 14.21 3.41
N TRP A 315 -17.69 13.30 4.32
CA TRP A 315 -16.47 13.37 5.12
C TRP A 315 -15.20 13.33 4.26
N THR A 316 -15.13 12.46 3.25
CA THR A 316 -13.96 12.42 2.35
C THR A 316 -13.81 13.69 1.51
N MET A 317 -14.92 14.34 1.13
CA MET A 317 -14.87 15.66 0.48
C MET A 317 -14.27 16.73 1.37
N LEU A 318 -14.69 16.79 2.63
CA LEU A 318 -14.15 17.73 3.61
C LEU A 318 -12.63 17.53 3.80
N LEU A 319 -12.19 16.27 3.93
CA LEU A 319 -10.77 15.93 4.06
C LEU A 319 -9.97 16.24 2.78
N GLY A 320 -10.58 16.11 1.59
CA GLY A 320 -9.97 16.56 0.34
C GLY A 320 -9.77 18.08 0.30
N GLY A 321 -10.74 18.85 0.82
CA GLY A 321 -10.60 20.28 1.07
C GLY A 321 -9.44 20.60 2.02
N LEU A 322 -9.33 19.91 3.15
CA LEU A 322 -8.20 20.09 4.06
C LEU A 322 -6.86 19.73 3.41
N THR A 323 -6.82 18.70 2.57
CA THR A 323 -5.60 18.31 1.84
C THR A 323 -5.13 19.41 0.90
N SER A 324 -6.06 20.20 0.31
CA SER A 324 -5.71 21.32 -0.56
C SER A 324 -4.98 22.47 0.14
N LEU A 325 -5.01 22.49 1.48
CA LEU A 325 -4.27 23.46 2.30
C LEU A 325 -2.84 22.99 2.60
N LEU A 326 -2.48 21.76 2.22
CA LEU A 326 -1.14 21.20 2.44
C LEU A 326 -0.28 21.46 1.20
N ASP A 327 0.83 22.19 1.38
CA ASP A 327 1.80 22.50 0.31
C ASP A 327 2.79 21.35 0.02
N GLU A 328 2.42 20.11 0.33
CA GLU A 328 3.29 18.95 0.17
C GLU A 328 3.14 18.23 -1.18
N ASN A 329 4.16 17.45 -1.53
CA ASN A 329 4.07 16.53 -2.64
C ASN A 329 3.10 15.40 -2.29
N LEU A 330 2.03 15.24 -3.08
CA LEU A 330 0.95 14.29 -2.78
C LEU A 330 1.43 12.85 -2.67
N MET A 331 2.39 12.46 -3.51
CA MET A 331 2.94 11.10 -3.47
C MET A 331 3.65 10.85 -2.15
N GLN A 332 4.46 11.80 -1.68
CA GLN A 332 5.14 11.67 -0.38
C GLN A 332 4.12 11.60 0.76
N LEU A 333 3.10 12.47 0.74
CA LEU A 333 2.05 12.49 1.76
C LEU A 333 1.28 11.16 1.84
N MET A 334 0.83 10.61 0.69
CA MET A 334 0.15 9.33 0.64
C MET A 334 1.01 8.19 1.21
N ARG A 335 2.29 8.13 0.83
CA ARG A 335 3.21 7.08 1.28
C ARG A 335 3.51 7.17 2.78
N SER A 336 3.60 8.37 3.34
CA SER A 336 3.74 8.57 4.78
C SER A 336 2.49 8.09 5.54
N VAL A 337 1.30 8.38 5.02
CA VAL A 337 0.02 7.92 5.60
C VAL A 337 -0.09 6.38 5.56
N ASP A 338 0.26 5.75 4.43
CA ASP A 338 0.36 4.28 4.35
C ASP A 338 1.31 3.74 5.44
N GLY A 339 2.49 4.36 5.55
CA GLY A 339 3.48 4.13 6.60
C GLY A 339 2.89 4.04 7.99
N LEU A 340 2.19 5.11 8.36
CA LEU A 340 1.70 5.38 9.70
C LEU A 340 0.68 4.35 10.20
N PHE A 341 -0.24 3.93 9.33
CA PHE A 341 -1.38 3.11 9.74
C PHE A 341 -1.26 1.65 9.30
N LEU A 342 -0.81 1.39 8.07
CA LEU A 342 -0.80 0.04 7.51
C LEU A 342 0.29 -0.84 8.13
N GLY A 343 1.39 -0.26 8.62
CA GLY A 343 2.47 -1.01 9.27
C GLY A 343 1.98 -1.79 10.50
N PRO A 344 1.45 -1.10 11.53
CA PRO A 344 0.89 -1.74 12.72
C PRO A 344 -0.22 -2.76 12.40
N ILE A 345 -1.13 -2.43 11.47
CA ILE A 345 -2.21 -3.33 11.03
C ILE A 345 -1.63 -4.62 10.43
N LEU A 346 -0.71 -4.50 9.46
CA LEU A 346 -0.05 -5.64 8.86
C LEU A 346 0.67 -6.49 9.90
N GLY A 347 1.33 -5.86 10.88
CA GLY A 347 2.00 -6.55 11.97
C GLY A 347 1.06 -7.46 12.75
N VAL A 348 -0.14 -6.97 13.11
CA VAL A 348 -1.12 -7.79 13.84
C VAL A 348 -1.70 -8.91 12.98
N PHE A 349 -2.00 -8.66 11.71
CA PHE A 349 -2.46 -9.71 10.79
C PHE A 349 -1.41 -10.79 10.55
N THR A 350 -0.14 -10.40 10.44
CA THR A 350 0.98 -11.33 10.30
C THR A 350 1.20 -12.13 11.59
N LEU A 351 1.12 -11.47 12.74
CA LEU A 351 1.18 -12.10 14.06
C LEU A 351 0.07 -13.15 14.23
N ALA A 352 -1.16 -12.80 13.84
CA ALA A 352 -2.31 -13.70 13.84
C ALA A 352 -2.10 -14.93 12.96
N ALA A 353 -1.63 -14.71 11.72
CA ALA A 353 -1.58 -15.73 10.68
C ALA A 353 -0.41 -16.72 10.81
N LEU A 354 0.74 -16.27 11.31
CA LEU A 354 1.98 -17.06 11.28
C LEU A 354 2.49 -17.50 12.65
N PHE A 355 2.00 -16.93 13.76
CA PHE A 355 2.53 -17.21 15.10
C PHE A 355 1.47 -17.81 16.03
N PRO A 356 1.36 -19.15 16.12
CA PRO A 356 0.37 -19.81 16.96
C PRO A 356 0.44 -19.45 18.45
N LYS A 357 1.65 -19.24 18.99
CA LYS A 357 1.85 -18.93 20.40
C LYS A 357 1.46 -17.52 20.82
N SER A 358 1.19 -16.63 19.86
CA SER A 358 0.79 -15.25 20.14
C SER A 358 -0.62 -15.18 20.75
N ASN A 359 -0.84 -14.23 21.67
CA ASN A 359 -2.12 -14.04 22.35
C ASN A 359 -2.69 -12.62 22.15
N GLY A 360 -3.96 -12.42 22.53
CA GLY A 360 -4.64 -11.15 22.32
C GLY A 360 -4.05 -9.96 23.09
N LYS A 361 -3.49 -10.19 24.29
CA LYS A 361 -2.81 -9.14 25.07
C LYS A 361 -1.56 -8.65 24.36
N GLY A 362 -0.75 -9.58 23.83
CA GLY A 362 0.42 -9.27 23.04
C GLY A 362 0.07 -8.52 21.76
N ALA A 363 -0.91 -8.99 21.00
CA ALA A 363 -1.39 -8.31 19.80
C ALA A 363 -1.88 -6.88 20.08
N PHE A 364 -2.64 -6.68 21.17
CA PHE A 364 -3.14 -5.36 21.57
C PHE A 364 -1.98 -4.39 21.90
N VAL A 365 -1.08 -4.80 22.80
CA VAL A 365 0.04 -3.95 23.22
C VAL A 365 1.02 -3.70 22.08
N GLY A 366 1.31 -4.73 21.28
CA GLY A 366 2.16 -4.62 20.09
C GLY A 366 1.61 -3.60 19.10
N MET A 367 0.30 -3.61 18.85
CA MET A 367 -0.33 -2.64 17.98
C MET A 367 -0.29 -1.22 18.55
N VAL A 368 -0.64 -1.03 19.82
CA VAL A 368 -0.64 0.31 20.45
C VAL A 368 0.76 0.94 20.40
N ILE A 369 1.80 0.20 20.79
CA ILE A 369 3.17 0.74 20.83
C ILE A 369 3.70 0.97 19.41
N SER A 370 3.43 0.06 18.46
CA SER A 370 3.86 0.26 17.07
C SER A 370 3.13 1.40 16.37
N SER A 371 1.84 1.63 16.64
CA SER A 371 1.09 2.80 16.17
C SER A 371 1.65 4.09 16.76
N PHE A 372 1.95 4.12 18.06
CA PHE A 372 2.59 5.27 18.69
C PHE A 372 3.96 5.57 18.07
N LEU A 373 4.78 4.54 17.88
CA LEU A 373 6.09 4.66 17.25
C LEU A 373 5.97 5.17 15.81
N SER A 374 5.05 4.63 15.02
CA SER A 374 4.81 5.06 13.64
C SER A 374 4.35 6.53 13.59
N MET A 375 3.52 6.96 14.56
CA MET A 375 3.09 8.36 14.67
C MET A 375 4.22 9.29 15.06
N LEU A 376 5.10 8.84 15.95
CA LEU A 376 6.32 9.57 16.30
C LEU A 376 7.21 9.77 15.07
N PHE A 377 7.44 8.72 14.26
CA PHE A 377 8.20 8.85 13.00
C PHE A 377 7.54 9.83 12.02
N GLY A 378 6.23 9.70 11.80
CA GLY A 378 5.47 10.58 10.91
C GLY A 378 5.58 12.05 11.32
N VAL A 379 5.26 12.38 12.58
CA VAL A 379 5.31 13.76 13.10
C VAL A 379 6.74 14.30 13.08
N SER A 380 7.73 13.50 13.49
CA SER A 380 9.13 13.92 13.50
C SER A 380 9.61 14.31 12.10
N SER A 381 9.19 13.57 11.07
CA SER A 381 9.60 13.86 9.68
C SER A 381 9.02 15.15 9.10
N GLN A 382 7.88 15.62 9.62
CA GLN A 382 7.31 16.91 9.24
C GLN A 382 7.93 18.07 10.02
N MET A 383 8.33 17.84 11.28
CA MET A 383 9.01 18.85 12.09
C MET A 383 10.47 19.07 11.66
N TYR A 384 11.16 18.00 11.26
CA TYR A 384 12.57 18.03 10.86
C TYR A 384 12.72 17.45 9.46
N PRO A 385 12.46 18.24 8.40
CA PRO A 385 12.58 17.76 7.04
C PRO A 385 14.01 17.26 6.76
N PRO A 386 14.17 16.12 6.06
CA PRO A 386 15.47 15.54 5.81
C PRO A 386 16.34 16.48 4.97
N ASP A 387 17.60 16.62 5.37
CA ASP A 387 18.59 17.47 4.71
C ASP A 387 18.71 17.16 3.20
N ASN A 388 18.94 18.20 2.40
CA ASN A 388 19.01 18.15 0.94
C ASN A 388 20.03 17.12 0.43
N ARG A 389 21.09 16.84 1.22
CA ARG A 389 22.09 15.78 0.97
C ARG A 389 21.48 14.38 0.79
N PHE A 390 20.38 14.08 1.47
CA PHE A 390 19.71 12.77 1.44
C PHE A 390 18.62 12.69 0.38
N THR A 391 18.02 13.83 0.02
CA THR A 391 16.99 13.92 -1.01
C THR A 391 17.59 13.91 -2.42
N ARG A 392 18.81 14.45 -2.61
CA ARG A 392 19.54 14.52 -3.90
C ARG A 392 18.64 14.85 -5.09
N LYS A 393 17.91 15.97 -5.00
CA LYS A 393 17.11 16.45 -6.14
C LYS A 393 18.05 16.68 -7.33
N LEU A 394 17.72 16.07 -8.46
CA LEU A 394 18.49 16.28 -9.70
C LEU A 394 18.31 17.74 -10.16
N PRO A 395 19.38 18.39 -10.66
CA PRO A 395 19.30 19.76 -11.11
C PRO A 395 18.35 19.90 -12.31
N THR A 396 17.71 21.05 -12.37
CA THR A 396 16.88 21.51 -13.48
C THR A 396 17.36 22.90 -13.91
N SER A 397 17.12 23.26 -15.17
CA SER A 397 17.59 24.54 -15.74
C SER A 397 16.44 25.51 -15.97
N THR A 398 16.72 26.80 -15.84
CA THR A 398 15.86 27.91 -16.26
C THR A 398 16.44 28.70 -17.43
N SER A 399 17.56 28.23 -18.01
CA SER A 399 18.30 28.95 -19.06
C SER A 399 17.49 29.18 -20.34
N GLY A 400 16.51 28.31 -20.63
CA GLY A 400 15.62 28.41 -21.78
C GLY A 400 14.27 29.05 -21.47
N CYS A 401 14.04 29.56 -20.26
CA CYS A 401 12.77 30.19 -19.93
C CYS A 401 12.69 31.60 -20.51
N HIS A 402 11.69 31.85 -21.34
CA HIS A 402 11.32 33.20 -21.73
C HIS A 402 10.65 33.90 -20.53
N LEU A 403 11.39 34.74 -19.80
CA LEU A 403 10.82 35.62 -18.79
C LEU A 403 9.95 36.67 -19.48
N HIS A 404 8.64 36.52 -19.41
CA HIS A 404 7.71 37.56 -19.86
C HIS A 404 7.65 38.67 -18.79
N ASN A 405 8.09 39.88 -19.17
CA ASN A 405 7.99 41.14 -18.42
C ASN A 405 8.41 41.11 -16.93
N ILE A 406 9.73 41.08 -16.71
CA ILE A 406 10.29 41.86 -15.60
C ILE A 406 10.83 43.13 -16.24
N THR A 407 10.26 44.29 -15.90
CA THR A 407 10.91 45.58 -16.07
C THR A 407 12.24 45.50 -15.33
N VAL A 408 13.32 45.29 -16.08
CA VAL A 408 14.68 45.37 -15.56
C VAL A 408 14.93 46.83 -15.23
N THR A 409 14.69 47.23 -13.99
CA THR A 409 15.23 48.46 -13.46
C THR A 409 16.74 48.23 -13.34
N SER A 410 17.49 48.72 -14.33
CA SER A 410 18.95 48.72 -14.33
C SER A 410 19.45 49.54 -13.14
N SER A 411 19.70 48.89 -12.00
CA SER A 411 20.62 49.39 -10.98
C SER A 411 21.91 48.57 -11.07
N THR A 412 22.83 49.09 -11.87
CA THR A 412 24.24 48.74 -11.83
C THR A 412 24.78 48.97 -10.42
N ASN A 413 24.87 47.91 -9.61
CA ASN A 413 25.83 47.80 -8.52
C ASN A 413 26.54 46.45 -8.68
N VAL A 414 27.60 46.48 -9.48
CA VAL A 414 28.54 45.40 -9.66
C VAL A 414 29.39 45.31 -8.39
N THR A 415 28.96 44.49 -7.43
CA THR A 415 29.82 44.02 -6.33
C THR A 415 29.38 42.65 -5.84
N SER A 416 29.67 41.61 -6.63
CA SER A 416 29.77 40.24 -6.12
C SER A 416 30.70 39.40 -7.00
N LEU A 417 31.95 39.84 -7.08
CA LEU A 417 33.08 39.03 -7.51
C LEU A 417 33.78 38.53 -6.24
N LEU A 418 33.97 37.21 -6.17
CA LEU A 418 34.64 36.45 -5.10
C LEU A 418 33.87 36.28 -3.77
N THR A 419 32.97 35.31 -3.71
CA THR A 419 32.96 34.40 -2.56
C THR A 419 33.73 33.15 -2.96
N THR A 420 34.99 33.12 -2.55
CA THR A 420 35.80 31.93 -2.44
C THR A 420 34.98 30.78 -1.87
N MET A 421 35.16 29.59 -2.44
CA MET A 421 34.75 28.33 -1.83
C MET A 421 35.48 28.18 -0.49
N GLU A 422 34.87 28.68 0.58
CA GLU A 422 35.20 28.21 1.92
C GLU A 422 34.41 26.92 2.15
N THR A 423 35.10 25.79 1.89
CA THR A 423 34.76 24.51 2.51
C THR A 423 34.99 24.64 4.02
N TYR A 424 34.02 25.21 4.73
CA TYR A 424 33.89 24.95 6.15
C TYR A 424 33.40 23.50 6.30
N PRO A 425 34.10 22.63 7.04
CA PRO A 425 33.46 21.44 7.57
C PRO A 425 32.31 21.94 8.46
N ALA A 426 31.07 21.70 8.03
CA ALA A 426 29.91 22.00 8.84
C ALA A 426 30.13 21.38 10.23
N PRO A 427 29.95 22.13 11.33
CA PRO A 427 30.16 21.60 12.66
C PRO A 427 29.28 20.36 12.82
N GLU A 428 29.87 19.31 13.36
CA GLU A 428 29.25 18.02 13.63
C GLU A 428 28.03 18.26 14.53
N LYS A 429 26.85 18.46 13.92
CA LYS A 429 25.59 18.60 14.65
C LYS A 429 25.42 17.32 15.44
N THR A 430 25.39 17.43 16.77
CA THR A 430 24.97 16.36 17.67
C THR A 430 23.56 15.94 17.23
N VAL A 431 23.50 14.82 16.52
CA VAL A 431 22.24 14.32 15.95
C VAL A 431 21.36 13.89 17.12
N ASN A 432 20.35 14.70 17.43
CA ASN A 432 19.35 14.32 18.42
C ASN A 432 18.61 13.06 17.94
N ILE A 433 18.22 12.17 18.84
CA ILE A 433 17.49 10.93 18.49
C ILE A 433 16.25 11.26 17.65
N LEU A 434 15.56 12.36 17.95
CA LEU A 434 14.40 12.83 17.21
C LEU A 434 14.75 13.29 15.77
N GLU A 435 15.91 13.92 15.56
CA GLU A 435 16.40 14.29 14.24
C GLU A 435 16.84 13.06 13.43
N ALA A 436 17.47 12.07 14.08
CA ALA A 436 17.81 10.80 13.45
C ALA A 436 16.53 10.06 13.00
N MET A 437 15.51 10.01 13.85
CA MET A 437 14.22 9.39 13.55
C MET A 437 13.46 10.13 12.43
N ALA A 438 13.50 11.46 12.42
CA ALA A 438 12.88 12.28 11.38
C ALA A 438 13.54 12.12 10.01
N SER A 439 14.85 11.85 9.99
CA SER A 439 15.60 11.69 8.74
C SER A 439 15.33 10.37 8.01
N LEU A 440 14.60 9.43 8.64
CA LEU A 440 14.28 8.13 8.07
C LEU A 440 13.39 8.29 6.82
N SER A 441 13.70 7.55 5.75
CA SER A 441 12.84 7.53 4.57
C SER A 441 11.44 7.02 4.92
N TYR A 442 10.41 7.71 4.43
CA TYR A 442 9.01 7.29 4.54
C TYR A 442 8.76 5.87 3.97
N GLY A 443 9.65 5.37 3.10
CA GLY A 443 9.62 3.99 2.62
C GLY A 443 9.78 2.96 3.74
N TYR A 444 10.44 3.29 4.86
CA TYR A 444 10.66 2.39 5.99
C TYR A 444 9.58 2.45 7.08
N TYR A 445 8.62 3.38 6.99
CA TYR A 445 7.61 3.54 8.04
C TYR A 445 6.76 2.26 8.21
N THR A 446 6.28 1.67 7.11
CA THR A 446 5.49 0.42 7.18
C THR A 446 6.30 -0.77 7.68
N PRO A 447 7.52 -1.06 7.17
CA PRO A 447 8.37 -2.12 7.73
C PRO A 447 8.61 -1.94 9.23
N VAL A 448 8.96 -0.74 9.68
CA VAL A 448 9.25 -0.46 11.09
C VAL A 448 8.00 -0.67 11.94
N GLY A 449 6.85 -0.13 11.54
CA GLY A 449 5.58 -0.34 12.24
C GLY A 449 5.18 -1.81 12.31
N CYS A 450 5.32 -2.55 11.21
CA CYS A 450 5.00 -3.97 11.14
C CYS A 450 5.92 -4.82 12.04
N LEU A 451 7.23 -4.63 11.93
CA LEU A 451 8.21 -5.36 12.72
C LEU A 451 8.10 -5.03 14.21
N ALA A 452 7.89 -3.76 14.57
CA ALA A 452 7.65 -3.35 15.96
C ALA A 452 6.41 -4.05 16.53
N SER A 453 5.31 -4.09 15.77
CA SER A 453 4.06 -4.76 16.17
C SER A 453 4.27 -6.26 16.42
N ILE A 454 5.00 -6.94 15.52
CA ILE A 454 5.31 -8.37 15.64
C ILE A 454 6.24 -8.62 16.83
N ILE A 455 7.37 -7.91 16.93
CA ILE A 455 8.39 -8.13 17.98
C ILE A 455 7.79 -7.88 19.36
N ILE A 456 7.15 -6.72 19.56
CA ILE A 456 6.52 -6.37 20.83
C ILE A 456 5.37 -7.33 21.13
N GLY A 457 4.57 -7.66 20.12
CA GLY A 457 3.46 -8.61 20.28
C GLY A 457 3.91 -10.00 20.71
N LEU A 458 5.02 -10.50 20.18
CA LEU A 458 5.62 -11.78 20.58
C LEU A 458 6.21 -11.71 21.99
N LEU A 459 6.98 -10.67 22.31
CA LEU A 459 7.58 -10.48 23.65
C LEU A 459 6.51 -10.42 24.74
N VAL A 460 5.47 -9.61 24.55
CA VAL A 460 4.36 -9.51 25.50
C VAL A 460 3.57 -10.81 25.56
N SER A 461 3.36 -11.49 24.43
CA SER A 461 2.71 -12.82 24.42
C SER A 461 3.50 -13.83 25.25
N MET A 462 4.84 -13.84 25.15
CA MET A 462 5.70 -14.71 25.95
C MET A 462 5.58 -14.41 27.44
N VAL A 463 5.64 -13.14 27.84
CA VAL A 463 5.56 -12.72 29.24
C VAL A 463 4.18 -13.01 29.85
N THR A 464 3.12 -12.93 29.04
CA THR A 464 1.73 -13.14 29.49
C THR A 464 1.27 -14.60 29.40
N GLY A 465 2.17 -15.55 29.15
CA GLY A 465 1.89 -16.99 29.17
C GLY A 465 1.44 -17.61 27.84
N GLY A 466 1.45 -16.84 26.75
CA GLY A 466 1.11 -17.28 25.39
C GLY A 466 -0.32 -17.78 25.23
N THR A 467 -0.63 -18.36 24.06
CA THR A 467 -1.85 -19.16 23.85
C THR A 467 -1.46 -20.62 23.67
N LYS A 468 -2.13 -21.53 24.41
CA LYS A 468 -1.82 -22.97 24.41
C LYS A 468 -2.60 -23.75 23.35
N ASP A 469 -3.88 -23.41 23.15
CA ASP A 469 -4.75 -24.04 22.15
C ASP A 469 -5.29 -22.98 21.17
N VAL A 470 -4.86 -23.05 19.91
CA VAL A 470 -5.38 -22.23 18.81
C VAL A 470 -5.94 -23.16 17.76
N ASP A 471 -7.14 -22.87 17.27
CA ASP A 471 -7.73 -23.58 16.13
C ASP A 471 -6.80 -23.48 14.92
N GLU A 472 -6.36 -24.64 14.40
CA GLU A 472 -5.49 -24.75 13.23
C GLU A 472 -6.09 -24.08 11.98
N SER A 473 -7.42 -23.94 11.92
CA SER A 473 -8.11 -23.25 10.82
C SER A 473 -7.77 -21.75 10.75
N LEU A 474 -7.37 -21.14 11.88
CA LEU A 474 -7.02 -19.72 12.01
C LEU A 474 -5.54 -19.43 11.70
N ILE A 475 -4.74 -20.46 11.45
CA ILE A 475 -3.33 -20.34 11.09
C ILE A 475 -3.17 -20.53 9.59
N ALA A 476 -2.27 -19.75 8.98
CA ALA A 476 -2.05 -19.81 7.55
C ALA A 476 -1.61 -21.22 7.13
N PRO A 477 -2.16 -21.81 6.06
CA PRO A 477 -1.86 -23.20 5.67
C PRO A 477 -0.38 -23.46 5.40
N ILE A 478 0.33 -22.43 4.93
CA ILE A 478 1.77 -22.49 4.68
C ILE A 478 2.58 -22.77 5.95
N TYR A 479 2.09 -22.38 7.13
CA TYR A 479 2.74 -22.67 8.41
C TYR A 479 2.95 -24.17 8.59
N HIS A 480 1.95 -25.00 8.27
CA HIS A 480 2.10 -26.46 8.40
C HIS A 480 3.12 -27.02 7.40
N THR A 481 3.24 -26.43 6.21
CA THR A 481 4.23 -26.83 5.21
C THR A 481 5.64 -26.45 5.64
N ILE A 482 5.82 -25.21 6.11
CA ILE A 482 7.08 -24.70 6.65
C ILE A 482 7.48 -25.49 7.90
N HIS A 483 6.55 -25.72 8.82
CA HIS A 483 6.81 -26.49 10.03
C HIS A 483 7.19 -27.93 9.72
N LYS A 484 6.52 -28.59 8.76
CA LYS A 484 6.92 -29.93 8.29
C LYS A 484 8.28 -29.95 7.61
N PHE A 485 8.65 -28.87 6.92
CA PHE A 485 9.94 -28.77 6.23
C PHE A 485 11.10 -28.46 7.20
N ILE A 486 10.90 -27.53 8.13
CA ILE A 486 11.90 -27.09 9.12
C ILE A 486 12.05 -28.10 10.25
N PHE A 487 10.93 -28.59 10.80
CA PHE A 487 10.90 -29.55 11.90
C PHE A 487 10.59 -30.96 11.39
N LYS A 488 11.15 -31.33 10.23
CA LYS A 488 11.10 -32.69 9.73
C LYS A 488 11.66 -33.59 10.84
N LYS A 489 10.78 -34.20 11.63
CA LYS A 489 11.13 -35.31 12.50
C LYS A 489 11.73 -36.32 11.53
N GLU A 490 13.02 -36.62 11.64
CA GLU A 490 13.54 -37.84 11.04
C GLU A 490 12.55 -38.94 11.42
N PRO A 491 12.07 -39.75 10.46
CA PRO A 491 11.30 -40.92 10.84
C PRO A 491 12.20 -41.66 11.82
N SER A 492 11.76 -41.79 13.07
CA SER A 492 12.40 -42.66 14.04
C SER A 492 12.65 -43.96 13.30
N ALA A 493 13.93 -44.31 13.10
CA ALA A 493 14.31 -45.51 12.38
C ALA A 493 13.41 -46.65 12.90
N PRO A 494 12.76 -47.43 12.02
CA PRO A 494 12.09 -48.63 12.50
C PRO A 494 13.13 -49.39 13.31
N LEU A 495 12.79 -49.71 14.56
CA LEU A 495 13.59 -50.61 15.39
C LEU A 495 14.01 -51.79 14.49
N PRO A 496 15.30 -52.11 14.39
CA PRO A 496 15.74 -53.16 13.50
C PRO A 496 15.01 -54.46 13.87
N GLU A 497 14.40 -55.11 12.87
CA GLU A 497 13.67 -56.39 13.01
C GLU A 497 14.51 -57.50 13.66
N SER A 498 15.82 -57.29 13.82
CA SER A 498 16.71 -58.15 14.60
C SER A 498 16.35 -58.27 16.09
N GLY A 499 15.56 -57.35 16.64
CA GLY A 499 15.05 -57.44 18.02
C GLY A 499 13.80 -58.29 18.19
N ILE A 500 13.03 -58.52 17.11
CA ILE A 500 11.77 -59.29 17.14
C ILE A 500 12.01 -60.74 16.70
N GLN A 501 13.00 -60.98 15.83
CA GLN A 501 13.38 -62.35 15.43
C GLN A 501 14.15 -63.14 16.51
N LEU A 502 14.63 -62.50 17.58
CA LEU A 502 15.26 -63.17 18.73
C LEU A 502 14.25 -63.76 19.73
N LEU A 503 12.95 -63.44 19.60
CA LEU A 503 11.88 -64.06 20.38
C LEU A 503 11.13 -65.17 19.62
N GLU A 504 11.33 -65.29 18.30
CA GLU A 504 10.66 -66.30 17.45
C GLU A 504 11.57 -67.43 16.94
N SER A 505 12.87 -67.45 17.29
CA SER A 505 13.85 -68.41 16.75
C SER A 505 14.41 -69.43 17.77
N THR A 506 13.54 -70.02 18.58
CA THR A 506 13.83 -71.34 19.20
C THR A 506 12.85 -72.40 18.67
N PRO A 507 13.19 -73.12 17.59
CA PRO A 507 12.44 -74.28 17.15
C PRO A 507 13.00 -75.57 17.76
N GLU A 508 12.07 -76.41 18.20
CA GLU A 508 12.13 -77.88 18.31
C GLU A 508 13.49 -78.56 18.05
N LYS A 509 14.06 -79.13 19.11
CA LYS A 509 14.69 -80.45 19.10
C LYS A 509 14.97 -80.94 20.53
N LEU A 510 14.01 -81.62 21.13
CA LEU A 510 14.29 -82.68 22.09
C LEU A 510 13.20 -83.76 21.99
N PHE A 511 13.53 -84.84 21.26
CA PHE A 511 13.06 -86.23 21.41
C PHE A 511 11.54 -86.48 21.39
N SER A 512 10.97 -86.96 20.28
CA SER A 512 10.87 -88.39 19.91
C SER A 512 10.39 -89.34 21.02
N THR A 513 9.33 -90.07 20.66
CA THR A 513 8.87 -91.38 21.15
C THR A 513 8.17 -91.49 22.52
N GLY A 514 6.89 -91.89 22.45
CA GLY A 514 6.43 -93.10 23.15
C GLY A 514 5.51 -92.92 24.35
N HIS A 515 4.32 -93.50 24.22
CA HIS A 515 3.45 -94.05 25.28
C HIS A 515 2.57 -93.14 26.16
N TYR A 516 1.25 -93.17 25.86
CA TYR A 516 0.17 -93.30 26.85
C TYR A 516 0.45 -94.49 27.80
N PRO A 517 -0.04 -94.54 29.07
CA PRO A 517 -1.45 -94.29 29.36
C PRO A 517 -1.84 -93.70 30.76
N SER A 518 -3.14 -93.37 30.82
CA SER A 518 -4.07 -93.62 31.94
C SER A 518 -3.93 -92.94 33.31
N SER A 519 -5.02 -92.25 33.63
CA SER A 519 -5.89 -92.46 34.81
C SER A 519 -5.71 -91.61 36.06
N LEU A 520 -6.89 -91.20 36.57
CA LEU A 520 -7.28 -90.88 37.95
C LEU A 520 -6.65 -89.57 38.49
N GLN A 521 -7.40 -88.63 39.06
CA GLN A 521 -8.64 -88.73 39.81
C GLN A 521 -9.35 -87.37 39.81
#